data_AF-A0A482TCI3-F1
#
_entry.id   AF-A0A482TCI3-F1
#
_cell.length_a   1.000
_cell.length_b   1.000
_cell.length_c   1.000
_cell.angle_alpha   90.00
_cell.angle_beta   90.00
_cell.angle_gamma   90.00
#
_symmetry.space_group_name_H-M   'P 1'
#
loop_
_entity.id
_entity.type
_entity.pdbx_description
1 polymer ?
#
loop_
_entity_poly.entity_id
_entity_poly.type
_entity_poly.pdbx_seq_one_letter_code
_entity_poly.pdbx_strand_id
1 'polypeptide(L)'
;MLPVLFPQQLQFLCQRVEKGNSIELLIHSDIIKIMEEKYESEYEKMDNHSVEINISPRLPQFGLIIVGSQKFWLSVHRENGGLHGLIENSKTDAVKKARQLFNQHQAGSKVHKLVKKSE
;
A
#
# COMPACT_ATOMS: atom_id res chain seq x y z
N MET A 1 14.75 -5.88 -0.04
CA MET A 1 14.18 -6.87 -0.98
C MET A 1 12.69 -6.61 -1.09
N LEU A 2 12.11 -6.72 -2.28
CA LEU A 2 10.70 -6.38 -2.53
C LEU A 2 9.81 -7.61 -2.23
N PRO A 3 8.66 -7.45 -1.55
CA PRO A 3 7.72 -8.55 -1.34
C PRO A 3 7.25 -9.15 -2.68
N VAL A 4 7.12 -10.48 -2.75
CA VAL A 4 6.79 -11.19 -4.00
C VAL A 4 5.46 -10.74 -4.62
N LEU A 5 4.51 -10.29 -3.79
CA LEU A 5 3.20 -9.82 -4.25
C LEU A 5 3.18 -8.33 -4.61
N PHE A 6 4.24 -7.59 -4.35
CA PHE A 6 4.26 -6.13 -4.55
C PHE A 6 3.90 -5.72 -5.99
N PRO A 7 4.43 -6.33 -7.07
CA PRO A 7 4.07 -5.91 -8.43
C PRO A 7 2.57 -6.07 -8.70
N GLN A 8 1.98 -7.17 -8.24
CA GLN A 8 0.54 -7.41 -8.41
C GLN A 8 -0.31 -6.45 -7.56
N GLN A 9 0.13 -6.15 -6.33
CA GLN A 9 -0.54 -5.18 -5.47
C GLN A 9 -0.46 -3.77 -6.05
N LEU A 10 0.69 -3.39 -6.63
CA LEU A 10 0.88 -2.11 -7.30
C LEU A 10 -0.07 -1.96 -8.50
N GLN A 11 -0.12 -2.97 -9.37
CA GLN A 11 -1.06 -2.98 -10.50
C GLN A 11 -2.52 -2.88 -10.06
N PHE A 12 -2.89 -3.60 -8.98
CA PHE A 12 -4.22 -3.49 -8.41
C PHE A 12 -4.52 -2.06 -7.96
N LEU A 13 -3.59 -1.38 -7.29
CA LEU A 13 -3.76 0.02 -6.87
C LEU A 13 -3.94 0.93 -8.09
N CYS A 14 -3.09 0.83 -9.11
CA CYS A 14 -3.21 1.64 -10.32
C CYS A 14 -4.57 1.49 -11.00
N GLN A 15 -5.10 0.26 -11.13
CA GLN A 15 -6.43 0.03 -11.69
C GLN A 15 -7.56 0.66 -10.88
N ARG A 16 -7.37 0.81 -9.55
CA ARG A 16 -8.36 1.46 -8.68
C ARG A 16 -8.28 2.98 -8.78
N VAL A 17 -7.07 3.51 -8.89
CA VAL A 17 -6.81 4.91 -9.16
C VAL A 17 -7.49 5.35 -10.46
N GLU A 18 -7.27 4.61 -11.56
CA GLU A 18 -7.88 4.89 -12.88
C GLU A 18 -9.42 4.85 -12.86
N LYS A 19 -10.00 4.12 -11.91
CA LYS A 19 -11.46 4.06 -11.68
C LYS A 19 -11.97 5.14 -10.72
N GLY A 20 -11.14 6.11 -10.36
CA GLY A 20 -11.50 7.23 -9.49
C GLY A 20 -11.65 6.86 -8.01
N ASN A 21 -11.07 5.75 -7.56
CA ASN A 21 -11.13 5.38 -6.14
C ASN A 21 -10.10 6.21 -5.34
N SER A 22 -10.49 6.70 -4.17
CA SER A 22 -9.57 7.26 -3.19
C SER A 22 -8.72 6.16 -2.58
N ILE A 23 -7.40 6.40 -2.48
CA ILE A 23 -6.46 5.44 -1.91
C ILE A 23 -5.63 6.11 -0.82
N GLU A 24 -5.58 5.47 0.34
CA GLU A 24 -4.63 5.78 1.41
C GLU A 24 -3.55 4.70 1.37
N LEU A 25 -2.32 5.08 1.06
CA LEU A 25 -1.20 4.16 0.92
C LEU A 25 -0.19 4.39 2.05
N LEU A 26 0.16 3.33 2.78
CA LEU A 26 1.22 3.34 3.77
C LEU A 26 2.31 2.35 3.36
N ILE A 27 3.51 2.86 3.08
CA ILE A 27 4.63 2.05 2.57
C ILE A 27 5.95 2.36 3.29
N HIS A 28 6.90 1.44 3.17
CA HIS A 28 8.24 1.63 3.71
C HIS A 28 9.03 2.63 2.85
N SER A 29 9.95 3.38 3.45
CA SER A 29 10.78 4.37 2.75
C SER A 29 11.69 3.78 1.67
N ASP A 30 11.95 2.48 1.71
CA ASP A 30 12.74 1.83 0.65
C ASP A 30 11.88 1.51 -0.58
N ILE A 31 10.57 1.36 -0.39
CA ILE A 31 9.63 1.04 -1.46
C ILE A 31 9.37 2.27 -2.32
N ILE A 32 9.33 3.48 -1.75
CA ILE A 32 9.13 4.70 -2.54
C ILE A 32 10.23 4.87 -3.59
N LYS A 33 11.50 4.65 -3.20
CA LYS A 33 12.63 4.72 -4.13
C LYS A 33 12.52 3.68 -5.24
N ILE A 34 12.10 2.47 -4.89
CA ILE A 34 11.88 1.40 -5.87
C ILE A 34 10.73 1.77 -6.83
N MET A 35 9.67 2.40 -6.34
CA MET A 35 8.57 2.88 -7.18
C MET A 35 9.04 3.97 -8.14
N GLU A 36 9.79 4.96 -7.64
CA GLU A 36 10.37 6.04 -8.44
C GLU A 36 11.33 5.54 -9.53
N GLU A 37 12.16 4.54 -9.23
CA GLU A 37 13.21 4.07 -10.14
C GLU A 37 12.77 2.95 -11.08
N LYS A 38 11.92 2.03 -10.62
CA LYS A 38 11.57 0.79 -11.35
C LYS A 38 10.13 0.72 -11.82
N TYR A 39 9.24 1.51 -11.22
CA TYR A 39 7.81 1.53 -11.53
C TYR A 39 7.34 2.96 -11.76
N GLU A 40 8.14 3.76 -12.48
CA GLU A 40 7.92 5.20 -12.70
C GLU A 40 6.52 5.44 -13.27
N SER A 41 6.09 4.63 -14.24
CA SER A 41 4.77 4.77 -14.87
C SER A 41 3.61 4.57 -13.89
N GLU A 42 3.72 3.60 -12.99
CA GLU A 42 2.74 3.33 -11.95
C GLU A 42 2.76 4.40 -10.86
N TYR A 43 3.95 4.90 -10.53
CA TYR A 43 4.15 5.97 -9.57
C TYR A 43 3.51 7.29 -10.06
N GLU A 44 3.75 7.68 -11.31
CA GLU A 44 3.14 8.86 -11.94
C GLU A 44 1.61 8.77 -12.00
N LYS A 45 1.06 7.56 -12.23
CA LYS A 45 -0.41 7.36 -12.17
C LYS A 45 -0.97 7.68 -10.79
N MET A 46 -0.24 7.38 -9.72
CA MET A 46 -0.67 7.70 -8.36
C MET A 46 -0.59 9.21 -8.07
N ASP A 47 0.33 9.94 -8.69
CA ASP A 47 0.47 11.40 -8.53
C ASP A 47 -0.70 12.19 -9.13
N ASN A 48 -1.22 11.74 -10.26
CA ASN A 48 -2.30 12.44 -10.97
C ASN A 48 -3.69 12.29 -10.32
N HIS A 49 -3.82 11.58 -9.21
CA HIS A 49 -5.12 11.21 -8.62
C HIS A 49 -5.14 11.39 -7.09
N SER A 50 -6.32 11.17 -6.49
CA SER A 50 -6.55 11.24 -5.04
C SER A 50 -5.91 10.06 -4.28
N VAL A 51 -4.57 9.96 -4.33
CA VAL A 51 -3.77 9.01 -3.57
C VAL A 51 -3.02 9.77 -2.48
N GLU A 52 -3.28 9.42 -1.23
CA GLU A 52 -2.48 9.91 -0.10
C GLU A 52 -1.40 8.88 0.23
N ILE A 53 -0.13 9.24 0.00
CA ILE A 53 1.00 8.37 0.32
C ILE A 53 1.61 8.78 1.65
N ASN A 54 1.69 7.84 2.57
CA ASN A 54 2.34 7.96 3.86
C ASN A 54 3.54 7.00 3.90
N ILE A 55 4.66 7.48 4.44
CA ILE A 55 5.89 6.70 4.56
C ILE A 55 6.21 6.46 6.04
N SER A 56 6.52 5.21 6.37
CA SER A 56 7.03 4.83 7.69
C SER A 56 8.33 4.02 7.57
N PRO A 57 9.37 4.33 8.38
CA PRO A 57 10.60 3.54 8.43
C PRO A 57 10.44 2.22 9.21
N ARG A 58 9.27 1.98 9.83
CA ARG A 58 8.96 0.76 10.56
C ARG A 58 7.56 0.29 10.19
N LEU A 59 7.49 -0.79 9.44
CA LEU A 59 6.26 -1.48 9.11
C LEU A 59 6.39 -2.97 9.45
N PRO A 60 5.26 -3.63 9.80
CA PRO A 60 5.27 -5.06 10.04
C PRO A 60 5.54 -5.85 8.75
N GLN A 61 5.95 -7.11 8.89
CA GLN A 61 6.21 -8.03 7.76
C GLN A 61 4.93 -8.60 7.14
N PHE A 62 3.96 -7.74 6.83
CA PHE A 62 2.80 -8.12 6.05
C PHE A 62 2.36 -6.98 5.13
N GLY A 63 1.70 -7.33 4.02
CA GLY A 63 0.90 -6.40 3.23
C GLY A 63 -0.55 -6.46 3.72
N LEU A 64 -1.21 -5.31 3.80
CA LEU A 64 -2.62 -5.22 4.16
C LEU A 64 -3.33 -4.32 3.15
N ILE A 65 -4.39 -4.84 2.53
CA ILE A 65 -5.26 -4.08 1.63
C ILE A 65 -6.68 -4.16 2.18
N ILE A 66 -7.28 -3.01 2.46
CA ILE A 66 -8.66 -2.89 2.95
C ILE A 66 -9.51 -2.28 1.84
N VAL A 67 -10.61 -2.94 1.47
CA VAL A 67 -11.51 -2.47 0.41
C VAL A 67 -12.82 -2.01 1.05
N GLY A 68 -12.98 -0.68 1.12
CA GLY A 68 -14.14 -0.05 1.75
C GLY A 68 -14.36 -0.55 3.17
N SER A 69 -15.62 -0.82 3.52
CA SER A 69 -16.02 -1.48 4.78
C SER A 69 -16.33 -2.97 4.61
N GLN A 70 -15.98 -3.56 3.45
CA GLN A 70 -16.50 -4.85 3.02
C GLN A 70 -15.54 -6.00 3.33
N LYS A 71 -14.25 -5.82 3.07
CA LYS A 71 -13.25 -6.88 3.25
C LYS A 71 -11.83 -6.36 3.34
N PHE A 72 -10.93 -7.23 3.77
CA PHE A 72 -9.50 -7.02 3.65
C PHE A 72 -8.77 -8.28 3.16
N TRP A 73 -7.59 -8.06 2.61
CA TRP A 73 -6.60 -9.08 2.32
C TRP A 73 -5.32 -8.78 3.09
N LEU A 74 -4.75 -9.79 3.73
CA LEU A 74 -3.48 -9.71 4.44
C LEU A 74 -2.52 -10.76 3.89
N SER A 75 -1.32 -10.34 3.49
CA SER A 75 -0.25 -11.20 3.02
C SER A 75 0.94 -11.16 3.96
N VAL A 76 1.22 -12.27 4.66
CA VAL A 76 2.37 -12.37 5.55
C VAL A 76 3.60 -12.73 4.74
N HIS A 77 4.69 -12.00 4.91
CA HIS A 77 5.93 -12.22 4.18
C HIS A 77 7.03 -12.73 5.12
N ARG A 78 7.92 -13.56 4.59
CA ARG A 78 9.19 -13.91 5.23
C ARG A 78 10.19 -12.76 5.07
N GLU A 79 11.28 -12.79 5.83
CA GLU A 79 12.39 -11.82 5.71
C GLU A 79 12.95 -11.71 4.29
N ASN A 80 12.94 -12.81 3.53
CA ASN A 80 13.35 -12.85 2.13
C ASN A 80 12.25 -12.39 1.15
N GLY A 81 11.21 -11.70 1.60
CA GLY A 81 10.11 -11.22 0.76
C GLY A 81 9.18 -12.32 0.20
N GLY A 82 9.49 -13.60 0.44
CA GLY A 82 8.66 -14.73 0.04
C GLY A 82 7.35 -14.77 0.81
N LEU A 83 6.29 -15.23 0.15
CA LEU A 83 4.97 -15.35 0.76
C LEU A 83 4.96 -16.47 1.80
N HIS A 84 4.56 -16.15 3.03
CA HIS A 84 4.36 -17.11 4.11
C HIS A 84 2.90 -17.59 4.18
N GLY A 85 1.95 -16.67 4.02
CA GLY A 85 0.52 -16.98 4.11
C GLY A 85 -0.38 -15.84 3.65
N LEU A 86 -1.64 -16.16 3.41
CA LEU A 86 -2.69 -15.23 2.96
C LEU A 86 -3.93 -15.37 3.82
N ILE A 87 -4.55 -14.24 4.13
CA ILE A 87 -5.84 -14.17 4.81
C ILE A 87 -6.76 -13.26 3.98
N GLU A 88 -7.93 -13.75 3.62
CA GLU A 88 -9.06 -12.93 3.16
C GLU A 88 -10.18 -13.01 4.22
N ASN A 89 -10.76 -11.86 4.56
CA ASN A 89 -11.88 -11.84 5.49
C ASN A 89 -12.83 -10.67 5.21
N SER A 90 -14.13 -10.95 5.30
CA SER A 90 -15.22 -10.00 5.09
C SER A 90 -16.10 -9.80 6.33
N LYS A 91 -15.76 -10.42 7.48
CA LYS A 91 -16.49 -10.18 8.73
C LYS A 91 -16.28 -8.73 9.17
N THR A 92 -17.38 -8.01 9.44
CA THR A 92 -17.36 -6.58 9.77
C THR A 92 -16.38 -6.22 10.89
N ASP A 93 -16.36 -6.99 11.98
CA ASP A 93 -15.43 -6.73 13.10
C ASP A 93 -13.97 -6.97 12.73
N ALA A 94 -13.70 -7.93 11.84
CA ALA A 94 -12.35 -8.18 11.35
C ALA A 94 -11.88 -7.03 10.44
N VAL A 95 -12.76 -6.50 9.59
CA VAL A 95 -12.48 -5.32 8.75
C VAL A 95 -12.24 -4.07 9.60
N LYS A 96 -13.05 -3.86 10.64
CA LYS A 96 -12.84 -2.77 11.61
C LYS A 96 -11.47 -2.87 12.29
N LYS A 97 -11.07 -4.07 12.74
CA LYS A 97 -9.75 -4.31 13.34
C LYS A 97 -8.62 -4.07 12.34
N ALA A 98 -8.77 -4.50 11.09
CA ALA A 98 -7.79 -4.23 10.04
C ALA A 98 -7.61 -2.72 9.82
N ARG A 99 -8.71 -1.94 9.79
CA ARG A 99 -8.65 -0.48 9.69
C ARG A 99 -7.97 0.15 10.91
N GLN A 100 -8.26 -0.32 12.12
CA GLN A 100 -7.58 0.16 13.33
C GLN A 100 -6.07 -0.08 13.27
N LEU A 101 -5.64 -1.25 12.82
CA LEU A 101 -4.23 -1.59 12.64
C LEU A 101 -3.56 -0.67 11.62
N PHE A 102 -4.21 -0.40 10.48
CA PHE A 102 -3.71 0.56 9.50
C PHE A 102 -3.52 1.96 10.13
N ASN A 103 -4.55 2.48 10.80
CA ASN A 103 -4.52 3.82 11.41
C ASN A 103 -3.42 3.93 12.49
N GLN A 104 -3.19 2.88 13.27
CA GLN A 104 -2.11 2.84 14.27
C GLN A 104 -0.73 3.03 13.64
N HIS A 105 -0.47 2.38 12.50
CA HIS A 105 0.80 2.53 11.80
C HIS A 105 0.90 3.85 11.03
N GLN A 106 -0.22 4.37 10.53
CA GLN A 106 -0.27 5.66 9.85
C GLN A 106 -0.01 6.83 10.81
N ALA A 107 -0.47 6.77 12.06
CA ALA A 107 -0.27 7.82 13.06
C ALA A 107 1.22 8.15 13.35
N GLY A 108 2.13 7.20 13.12
CA GLY A 108 3.58 7.39 13.26
C GLY A 108 4.32 7.67 11.95
N SER A 109 3.59 7.84 10.85
CA SER A 109 4.15 8.01 9.51
C SER A 109 4.28 9.49 9.11
N LYS A 110 4.97 9.74 8.00
CA LYS A 110 5.08 11.07 7.39
C LYS A 110 4.37 11.06 6.05
N VAL A 111 3.53 12.08 5.82
CA VAL A 111 2.95 12.31 4.50
C VAL A 111 4.08 12.54 3.50
N HIS A 112 4.11 11.72 2.45
CA HIS A 112 5.00 11.86 1.33
C HIS A 112 4.35 12.75 0.29
N LYS A 113 5.00 13.86 -0.03
CA LYS A 113 4.59 14.70 -1.14
C LYS A 113 5.21 14.13 -2.40
N LEU A 114 4.36 13.68 -3.30
CA LEU A 114 4.77 13.34 -4.65
C LEU A 114 5.38 14.60 -5.30
N VAL A 115 6.62 14.48 -5.76
CA VAL A 115 7.36 15.59 -6.37
C VAL A 115 7.00 15.58 -7.85
N LYS A 116 6.28 16.61 -8.30
CA LYS A 116 6.10 16.84 -9.73
C LYS A 116 7.47 17.04 -10.37
N LYS A 117 7.89 16.14 -11.25
CA LYS A 117 8.95 16.46 -12.21
C LYS A 117 8.36 17.50 -13.16
N SER A 118 8.75 18.75 -12.98
CA SER A 118 8.52 19.79 -13.98
C SER A 118 9.21 19.37 -15.29
N GLU A 119 8.48 19.52 -16.40
CA GLU A 119 8.91 19.23 -17.78
C GLU A 119 10.29 19.80 -18.15
#